data_AF-A0A924T4J7-F1
#
_entry.id   AF-A0A924T4J7-F1
#
_cell.length_a   1.000
_cell.length_b   1.000
_cell.length_c   1.000
_cell.angle_alpha   90.00
_cell.angle_beta   90.00
_cell.angle_gamma   90.00
#
_symmetry.space_group_name_H-M   'P 1'
#
loop_
_entity.id
_entity.type
_entity.pdbx_description
1 polymer ?
#
loop_
_entity_poly.entity_id
_entity_poly.type
_entity_poly.pdbx_seq_one_letter_code
_entity_poly.pdbx_strand_id
1 'polypeptide(L)'
;MNRLSMTAVACALALSATTSFAASSASASIQNLQFQIFDLMPADGVANYYKTTNLGINLSVSASDGSTGSTESHSYSRSTGLFTFSKNTSADVDVSQAQASLLASGMTVSGSANGAQTSFSGSLQSNSNNSWPYYYNGTLTLSAHSVLIVTADALVQAAASNGQACGNYYYCGSTEQASASAFMNLSYSVAGQAGSTSGSSTNNLSLSAAARGEYTYQSYRGYDWSQPDWYNHPIYENITVPKSDQTLEQSGKFYAVFTNISDTEQLANFNLGVSVNGSASTGLLRAAVLPSAVPEANGLALAAVGLMTAGLMMRRRRQG
;
A
#
# COMPACT_ATOMS: atom_id res chain seq x y z
N MET A 1 41.47 14.59 -22.58
CA MET A 1 41.47 14.88 -21.12
C MET A 1 40.11 15.49 -20.75
N ASN A 2 39.16 14.68 -20.28
CA ASN A 2 37.83 15.10 -19.83
C ASN A 2 37.49 14.33 -18.55
N ARG A 3 37.71 14.93 -17.38
CA ARG A 3 37.25 14.41 -16.09
C ARG A 3 36.95 15.56 -15.13
N LEU A 4 35.99 16.41 -15.48
CA LEU A 4 35.46 17.43 -14.57
C LEU A 4 34.03 17.78 -15.04
N SER A 5 33.04 16.90 -14.81
CA SER A 5 31.62 17.29 -14.91
C SER A 5 30.60 16.36 -14.22
N MET A 6 31.01 15.45 -13.31
CA MET A 6 30.06 14.57 -12.62
C MET A 6 29.85 14.91 -11.13
N THR A 7 30.78 15.62 -10.50
CA THR A 7 30.67 15.95 -9.07
C THR A 7 29.79 17.17 -8.78
N ALA A 8 29.58 18.08 -9.74
CA ALA A 8 28.71 19.26 -9.53
C ALA A 8 27.21 18.94 -9.61
N VAL A 9 26.83 17.89 -10.36
CA VAL A 9 25.42 17.45 -10.48
C VAL A 9 24.98 16.65 -9.25
N ALA A 10 25.90 15.95 -8.60
CA ALA A 10 25.62 15.17 -7.39
C ALA A 10 25.35 16.05 -6.15
N CYS A 11 26.01 17.21 -6.02
CA CYS A 11 25.75 18.13 -4.91
C CYS A 11 24.51 19.02 -5.10
N ALA A 12 24.03 19.21 -6.34
CA ALA A 12 22.80 19.95 -6.61
C ALA A 12 21.52 19.16 -6.28
N LEU A 13 21.60 17.82 -6.22
CA LEU A 13 20.52 16.94 -5.75
C LEU A 13 20.52 16.72 -4.23
N ALA A 14 21.57 17.12 -3.52
CA ALA A 14 21.66 17.01 -2.05
C ALA A 14 21.14 18.26 -1.32
N LEU A 15 20.72 19.30 -2.07
CA LEU A 15 20.18 20.56 -1.54
C LEU A 15 18.70 20.79 -1.88
N SER A 16 18.02 19.81 -2.49
CA SER A 16 16.57 19.72 -2.36
C SER A 16 16.27 19.33 -0.92
N ALA A 17 16.13 20.36 -0.08
CA ALA A 17 15.64 20.26 1.29
C ALA A 17 14.56 19.18 1.36
N THR A 18 14.77 18.20 2.23
CA THR A 18 13.75 17.25 2.67
C THR A 18 12.61 18.04 3.27
N THR A 19 11.67 18.51 2.45
CA THR A 19 10.34 18.87 2.91
C THR A 19 9.73 17.57 3.40
N SER A 20 9.81 17.37 4.71
CA SER A 20 9.28 16.21 5.38
C SER A 20 7.75 16.33 5.35
N PHE A 21 7.12 15.69 4.37
CA PHE A 21 5.68 15.69 4.20
C PHE A 21 5.04 14.60 5.05
N ALA A 22 3.81 14.84 5.52
CA ALA A 22 2.94 13.76 5.96
C ALA A 22 2.58 12.92 4.72
N ALA A 23 3.00 11.66 4.73
CA ALA A 23 2.79 10.77 3.61
C ALA A 23 2.46 9.37 4.10
N SER A 24 1.46 8.77 3.47
CA SER A 24 1.08 7.38 3.68
C SER A 24 1.03 6.70 2.33
N SER A 25 1.62 5.51 2.22
CA SER A 25 1.56 4.70 1.01
C SER A 25 1.43 3.23 1.36
N ALA A 26 0.68 2.50 0.56
CA ALA A 26 0.54 1.06 0.73
C ALA A 26 0.40 0.38 -0.63
N SER A 27 0.94 -0.82 -0.73
CA SER A 27 0.75 -1.71 -1.88
C SER A 27 0.52 -3.13 -1.39
N ALA A 28 -0.34 -3.85 -2.09
CA ALA A 28 -0.61 -5.26 -1.87
C ALA A 28 -0.68 -5.95 -3.23
N SER A 29 -0.05 -7.10 -3.35
CA SER A 29 -0.05 -7.88 -4.59
C SER A 29 -0.07 -9.38 -4.34
N ILE A 30 -0.74 -10.07 -5.24
CA ILE A 30 -0.65 -11.52 -5.43
C ILE A 30 -0.22 -11.72 -6.88
N GLN A 31 0.91 -12.39 -7.09
CA GLN A 31 1.51 -12.62 -8.40
C GLN A 31 1.85 -14.10 -8.58
N ASN A 32 2.24 -14.46 -9.80
CA ASN A 32 2.66 -15.83 -10.16
C ASN A 32 1.64 -16.89 -9.73
N LEU A 33 0.35 -16.60 -9.86
CA LEU A 33 -0.70 -17.55 -9.51
C LEU A 33 -0.63 -18.76 -10.46
N GLN A 34 -0.43 -19.94 -9.89
CA GLN A 34 -0.31 -21.19 -10.62
C GLN A 34 -1.31 -22.22 -10.09
N PHE A 35 -1.88 -22.96 -11.03
CA PHE A 35 -2.76 -24.09 -10.78
C PHE A 35 -2.09 -25.34 -11.36
N GLN A 36 -1.81 -26.32 -10.52
CA GLN A 36 -1.21 -27.59 -10.92
C GLN A 36 -2.16 -28.73 -10.57
N ILE A 37 -2.46 -29.59 -11.53
CA ILE A 37 -3.34 -30.73 -11.32
C ILE A 37 -2.58 -32.04 -11.45
N PHE A 38 -2.84 -32.94 -10.52
CA PHE A 38 -2.32 -34.30 -10.48
C PHE A 38 -3.49 -35.27 -10.55
N ASP A 39 -3.32 -36.30 -11.37
CA ASP A 39 -4.23 -37.44 -11.42
C ASP A 39 -3.81 -38.47 -10.36
N LEU A 40 -4.76 -38.84 -9.49
CA LEU A 40 -4.57 -39.85 -8.45
C LEU A 40 -4.83 -41.27 -8.96
N MET A 41 -5.52 -41.44 -10.08
CA MET A 41 -5.85 -42.73 -10.67
C MET A 41 -5.63 -42.76 -12.20
N PRO A 42 -4.39 -42.64 -12.71
CA PRO A 42 -4.12 -42.54 -14.15
C PRO A 42 -4.55 -43.75 -15.00
N ALA A 43 -4.89 -44.86 -14.34
CA ALA A 43 -5.32 -46.09 -14.99
C ALA A 43 -6.83 -46.16 -15.27
N ASP A 44 -7.64 -45.23 -14.74
CA ASP A 44 -9.10 -45.23 -14.94
C ASP A 44 -9.53 -44.68 -16.31
N GLY A 45 -8.61 -44.02 -17.03
CA GLY A 45 -8.87 -43.41 -18.33
C GLY A 45 -9.73 -42.15 -18.27
N VAL A 46 -9.96 -41.58 -17.08
CA VAL A 46 -10.69 -40.33 -16.88
C VAL A 46 -9.71 -39.16 -16.93
N ALA A 47 -9.99 -38.17 -17.78
CA ALA A 47 -9.13 -36.99 -17.89
C ALA A 47 -9.25 -36.12 -16.62
N ASN A 48 -8.10 -35.75 -16.06
CA ASN A 48 -8.04 -34.79 -14.96
C ASN A 48 -8.25 -33.34 -15.47
N TYR A 49 -9.04 -32.55 -14.74
CA TYR A 49 -9.26 -31.15 -15.05
C TYR A 49 -9.73 -30.33 -13.85
N TYR A 50 -9.62 -29.00 -13.95
CA TYR A 50 -10.28 -28.08 -13.03
C TYR A 50 -11.02 -26.97 -13.78
N LYS A 51 -12.04 -26.36 -13.17
CA LYS A 51 -12.81 -25.23 -13.73
C LYS A 51 -13.01 -24.14 -12.67
N THR A 52 -12.95 -22.88 -13.09
CA THR A 52 -13.13 -21.67 -12.25
C THR A 52 -14.48 -20.99 -12.50
N THR A 53 -15.55 -21.79 -12.64
CA THR A 53 -16.83 -21.42 -13.28
C THR A 53 -17.55 -20.22 -12.63
N ASN A 54 -17.30 -19.91 -11.35
CA ASN A 54 -17.99 -18.84 -10.62
C ASN A 54 -17.03 -17.91 -9.83
N LEU A 55 -15.76 -17.82 -10.23
CA LEU A 55 -14.85 -16.83 -9.66
C LEU A 55 -15.14 -15.46 -10.30
N GLY A 56 -15.96 -14.66 -9.62
CA GLY A 56 -16.17 -13.26 -9.98
C GLY A 56 -15.10 -12.35 -9.33
N ILE A 57 -15.16 -11.06 -9.63
CA ILE A 57 -14.27 -10.05 -9.07
C ILE A 57 -15.10 -8.85 -8.59
N ASN A 58 -14.68 -8.28 -7.47
CA ASN A 58 -15.02 -6.93 -7.05
C ASN A 58 -13.73 -6.13 -6.96
N LEU A 59 -13.70 -4.99 -7.62
CA LEU A 59 -12.60 -4.03 -7.60
C LEU A 59 -13.19 -2.69 -7.18
N SER A 60 -12.56 -2.04 -6.21
CA SER A 60 -12.88 -0.67 -5.81
C SER A 60 -11.61 0.11 -5.51
N VAL A 61 -11.60 1.38 -5.90
CA VAL A 61 -10.57 2.34 -5.53
C VAL A 61 -11.23 3.67 -5.17
N SER A 62 -10.65 4.38 -4.21
CA SER A 62 -11.08 5.72 -3.84
C SER A 62 -9.88 6.57 -3.42
N ALA A 63 -9.88 7.83 -3.80
CA ALA A 63 -8.96 8.85 -3.32
C ALA A 63 -9.78 10.07 -2.86
N SER A 64 -9.32 10.73 -1.82
CA SER A 64 -9.96 11.94 -1.29
C SER A 64 -8.94 12.94 -0.79
N ASP A 65 -9.29 14.22 -0.95
CA ASP A 65 -8.61 15.36 -0.38
C ASP A 65 -9.65 16.21 0.36
N GLY A 66 -9.62 16.15 1.69
CA GLY A 66 -10.52 16.90 2.56
C GLY A 66 -10.25 18.41 2.58
N SER A 67 -9.08 18.85 2.13
CA SER A 67 -8.74 20.29 2.07
C SER A 67 -9.43 20.99 0.91
N THR A 68 -9.64 20.28 -0.21
CA THR A 68 -10.40 20.75 -1.37
C THR A 68 -11.85 20.24 -1.39
N GLY A 69 -12.18 19.29 -0.51
CA GLY A 69 -13.49 18.62 -0.48
C GLY A 69 -13.70 17.66 -1.66
N SER A 70 -12.62 17.30 -2.35
CA SER A 70 -12.66 16.49 -3.56
C SER A 70 -12.57 15.00 -3.22
N THR A 71 -13.33 14.18 -3.94
CA THR A 71 -13.29 12.73 -3.80
C THR A 71 -13.55 12.10 -5.15
N GLU A 72 -12.72 11.13 -5.51
CA GLU A 72 -12.91 10.30 -6.69
C GLU A 72 -12.98 8.85 -6.24
N SER A 73 -13.93 8.10 -6.80
CA SER A 73 -14.06 6.68 -6.54
C SER A 73 -14.55 5.95 -7.77
N HIS A 74 -14.05 4.74 -7.95
CA HIS A 74 -14.42 3.88 -9.06
C HIS A 74 -14.59 2.46 -8.55
N SER A 75 -15.63 1.79 -9.05
CA SER A 75 -15.86 0.38 -8.77
C SER A 75 -16.14 -0.39 -10.05
N TYR A 76 -15.72 -1.65 -10.05
CA TYR A 76 -15.97 -2.57 -11.13
C TYR A 76 -16.25 -3.95 -10.53
N SER A 77 -17.32 -4.59 -10.98
CA SER A 77 -17.63 -5.96 -10.64
C SER A 77 -17.89 -6.77 -11.89
N ARG A 78 -17.45 -8.04 -11.85
CA ARG A 78 -17.78 -9.03 -12.88
C ARG A 78 -18.09 -10.33 -12.19
N SER A 79 -19.19 -10.97 -12.58
CA SER A 79 -19.69 -12.14 -11.89
C SER A 79 -18.91 -13.43 -12.17
N THR A 80 -18.17 -13.49 -13.28
CA THR A 80 -17.45 -14.68 -13.73
C THR A 80 -16.17 -14.32 -14.49
N GLY A 81 -15.27 -15.30 -14.60
CA GLY A 81 -14.11 -15.23 -15.47
C GLY A 81 -12.91 -14.50 -14.86
N LEU A 82 -12.68 -14.62 -13.55
CA LEU A 82 -11.39 -14.22 -12.97
C LEU A 82 -10.23 -14.78 -13.81
N PHE A 83 -9.22 -13.94 -14.08
CA PHE A 83 -8.06 -14.25 -14.93
C PHE A 83 -8.30 -14.40 -16.44
N THR A 84 -9.56 -14.34 -16.90
CA THR A 84 -9.86 -14.35 -18.34
C THR A 84 -9.78 -12.97 -19.00
N PHE A 85 -9.49 -11.94 -18.22
CA PHE A 85 -9.40 -10.56 -18.66
C PHE A 85 -8.48 -9.77 -17.74
N SER A 86 -8.13 -8.57 -18.16
CA SER A 86 -7.41 -7.60 -17.34
C SER A 86 -8.23 -6.34 -17.16
N LYS A 87 -8.10 -5.70 -16.01
CA LYS A 87 -8.80 -4.45 -15.69
C LYS A 87 -7.94 -3.59 -14.80
N ASN A 88 -7.77 -2.34 -15.21
CA ASN A 88 -7.13 -1.30 -14.41
C ASN A 88 -8.16 -0.24 -14.07
N THR A 89 -8.06 0.29 -12.85
CA THR A 89 -8.86 1.41 -12.38
C THR A 89 -8.00 2.26 -11.46
N SER A 90 -8.14 3.58 -11.55
CA SER A 90 -7.45 4.53 -10.69
C SER A 90 -8.42 5.61 -10.23
N ALA A 91 -8.19 6.16 -9.05
CA ALA A 91 -8.79 7.39 -8.55
C ALA A 91 -7.63 8.31 -8.17
N ASP A 92 -7.70 9.57 -8.58
CA ASP A 92 -6.64 10.57 -8.42
C ASP A 92 -7.28 11.92 -8.06
N VAL A 93 -6.91 12.43 -6.89
CA VAL A 93 -7.37 13.72 -6.37
C VAL A 93 -6.17 14.43 -5.78
N ASP A 94 -5.69 15.46 -6.49
CA ASP A 94 -4.60 16.36 -6.08
C ASP A 94 -3.30 15.61 -5.72
N VAL A 95 -3.15 15.25 -4.44
CA VAL A 95 -1.98 14.58 -3.87
C VAL A 95 -2.32 13.20 -3.27
N SER A 96 -3.54 12.72 -3.50
CA SER A 96 -4.04 11.41 -3.11
C SER A 96 -4.37 10.56 -4.33
N GLN A 97 -3.94 9.30 -4.34
CA GLN A 97 -4.20 8.39 -5.44
C GLN A 97 -4.42 6.96 -4.95
N ALA A 98 -5.25 6.21 -5.66
CA ALA A 98 -5.44 4.78 -5.48
C ALA A 98 -5.52 4.10 -6.85
N GLN A 99 -4.90 2.94 -7.00
CA GLN A 99 -4.91 2.15 -8.22
C GLN A 99 -5.12 0.68 -7.90
N ALA A 100 -5.88 -0.01 -8.75
CA ALA A 100 -6.05 -1.45 -8.74
C ALA A 100 -5.87 -2.00 -10.15
N SER A 101 -5.19 -3.14 -10.27
CA SER A 101 -4.96 -3.86 -11.51
C SER A 101 -5.23 -5.35 -11.31
N LEU A 102 -6.13 -5.89 -12.14
CA LEU A 102 -6.31 -7.31 -12.36
C LEU A 102 -5.55 -7.69 -13.63
N LEU A 103 -4.62 -8.63 -13.50
CA LEU A 103 -3.89 -9.25 -14.59
C LEU A 103 -4.33 -10.71 -14.75
N ALA A 104 -3.95 -11.35 -15.85
CA ALA A 104 -4.27 -12.75 -16.09
C ALA A 104 -3.67 -13.71 -15.04
N SER A 105 -2.62 -13.32 -14.34
CA SER A 105 -1.93 -14.18 -13.36
C SER A 105 -1.67 -13.49 -12.02
N GLY A 106 -2.39 -12.40 -11.74
CA GLY A 106 -2.15 -11.64 -10.54
C GLY A 106 -3.09 -10.47 -10.31
N MET A 107 -2.97 -9.89 -9.14
CA MET A 107 -3.77 -8.78 -8.65
C MET A 107 -2.84 -7.83 -7.91
N THR A 108 -2.96 -6.54 -8.17
CA THR A 108 -2.19 -5.51 -7.47
C THR A 108 -3.10 -4.36 -7.10
N VAL A 109 -2.93 -3.85 -5.90
CA VAL A 109 -3.56 -2.62 -5.45
C VAL A 109 -2.49 -1.77 -4.78
N SER A 110 -2.49 -0.47 -5.06
CA SER A 110 -1.60 0.48 -4.43
C SER A 110 -2.29 1.81 -4.22
N GLY A 111 -1.81 2.60 -3.28
CA GLY A 111 -2.25 3.97 -3.14
C GLY A 111 -1.29 4.78 -2.29
N SER A 112 -1.48 6.09 -2.36
CA SER A 112 -0.72 7.05 -1.57
C SER A 112 -1.56 8.28 -1.25
N ALA A 113 -1.39 8.80 -0.04
CA ALA A 113 -1.95 10.05 0.44
C ALA A 113 -0.77 10.95 0.84
N ASN A 114 -0.51 12.00 0.08
CA ASN A 114 0.65 12.88 0.26
C ASN A 114 0.21 14.28 0.66
N GLY A 115 -0.17 14.48 1.91
CA GLY A 115 -0.57 15.79 2.40
C GLY A 115 -1.71 15.72 3.38
N ALA A 116 -1.99 16.85 3.99
CA ALA A 116 -2.99 16.95 5.04
C ALA A 116 -4.38 16.59 4.54
N GLN A 117 -5.14 15.89 5.38
CA GLN A 117 -6.54 15.53 5.11
C GLN A 117 -6.72 14.70 3.84
N THR A 118 -5.69 13.98 3.41
CA THR A 118 -5.78 13.10 2.24
C THR A 118 -5.93 11.65 2.68
N SER A 119 -6.71 10.88 1.93
CA SER A 119 -6.84 9.44 2.16
C SER A 119 -7.07 8.67 0.88
N PHE A 120 -6.68 7.40 0.90
CA PHE A 120 -6.83 6.48 -0.22
C PHE A 120 -7.32 5.13 0.28
N SER A 121 -8.10 4.44 -0.53
CA SER A 121 -8.43 3.04 -0.31
C SER A 121 -8.48 2.30 -1.63
N GLY A 122 -8.13 1.03 -1.61
CA GLY A 122 -8.22 0.17 -2.77
C GLY A 122 -8.46 -1.26 -2.34
N SER A 123 -9.29 -1.97 -3.08
CA SER A 123 -9.50 -3.39 -2.89
C SER A 123 -9.76 -4.09 -4.20
N LEU A 124 -9.26 -5.31 -4.30
CA LEU A 124 -9.51 -6.20 -5.42
C LEU A 124 -9.63 -7.59 -4.82
N GLN A 125 -10.84 -8.14 -4.86
CA GLN A 125 -11.18 -9.42 -4.25
C GLN A 125 -11.99 -10.26 -5.22
N SER A 126 -11.64 -11.54 -5.33
CA SER A 126 -12.52 -12.49 -5.99
C SER A 126 -13.78 -12.68 -5.16
N ASN A 127 -14.95 -12.45 -5.75
CA ASN A 127 -16.20 -12.76 -5.10
C ASN A 127 -16.57 -14.22 -5.37
N SER A 128 -17.09 -14.89 -4.34
CA SER A 128 -17.96 -16.04 -4.56
C SER A 128 -19.35 -15.46 -4.73
N ASN A 129 -19.79 -15.23 -5.97
CA ASN A 129 -21.14 -14.76 -6.23
C ASN A 129 -22.13 -15.86 -5.87
N ASN A 130 -22.62 -15.83 -4.63
CA ASN A 130 -23.62 -16.77 -4.14
C ASN A 130 -24.88 -15.99 -3.75
N SER A 131 -25.60 -15.49 -4.75
CA SER A 131 -26.93 -14.89 -4.55
C SER A 131 -28.06 -15.93 -4.46
N TRP A 132 -27.75 -17.23 -4.48
CA TRP A 132 -28.77 -18.30 -4.41
C TRP A 132 -28.34 -19.42 -3.44
N PRO A 133 -28.92 -19.49 -2.23
CA PRO A 133 -28.47 -20.37 -1.14
C PRO A 133 -28.80 -21.86 -1.31
N TYR A 134 -29.46 -22.27 -2.40
CA TYR A 134 -30.02 -23.63 -2.52
C TYR A 134 -29.11 -24.65 -3.22
N TYR A 135 -28.07 -24.22 -3.91
CA TYR A 135 -27.07 -25.12 -4.51
C TYR A 135 -25.68 -24.72 -4.00
N TYR A 136 -24.96 -25.68 -3.44
CA TYR A 136 -23.57 -25.53 -3.01
C TYR A 136 -22.69 -25.33 -4.25
N ASN A 137 -22.69 -24.11 -4.81
CA ASN A 137 -21.90 -23.74 -5.98
C ASN A 137 -20.52 -23.27 -5.51
N GLY A 138 -19.58 -24.20 -5.40
CA GLY A 138 -18.17 -23.85 -5.24
C GLY A 138 -17.68 -22.98 -6.40
N THR A 139 -16.61 -22.24 -6.17
CA THR A 139 -15.99 -21.37 -7.17
C THR A 139 -14.91 -22.09 -7.98
N LEU A 140 -14.46 -23.26 -7.50
CA LEU A 140 -13.63 -24.24 -8.20
C LEU A 140 -14.35 -25.59 -8.32
N THR A 141 -14.26 -26.21 -9.50
CA THR A 141 -14.64 -27.61 -9.74
C THR A 141 -13.38 -28.43 -10.02
N LEU A 142 -13.29 -29.63 -9.45
CA LEU A 142 -12.19 -30.57 -9.66
C LEU A 142 -12.73 -31.93 -10.10
N SER A 143 -12.13 -32.52 -11.13
CA SER A 143 -12.43 -33.87 -11.61
C SER A 143 -12.27 -34.93 -10.52
N ALA A 144 -12.90 -36.09 -10.73
CA ALA A 144 -12.71 -37.28 -9.91
C ALA A 144 -11.22 -37.65 -9.78
N HIS A 145 -10.86 -38.31 -8.67
CA HIS A 145 -9.51 -38.85 -8.43
C HIS A 145 -8.38 -37.87 -8.78
N SER A 146 -8.45 -36.63 -8.31
CA SER A 146 -7.51 -35.58 -8.69
C SER A 146 -7.07 -34.73 -7.49
N VAL A 147 -5.89 -34.13 -7.58
CA VAL A 147 -5.40 -33.12 -6.65
C VAL A 147 -5.08 -31.85 -7.42
N LEU A 148 -5.64 -30.73 -6.98
CA LEU A 148 -5.30 -29.40 -7.45
C LEU A 148 -4.47 -28.69 -6.38
N ILE A 149 -3.28 -28.24 -6.77
CA ILE A 149 -2.40 -27.40 -5.96
C ILE A 149 -2.44 -25.98 -6.53
N VAL A 150 -2.75 -25.01 -5.67
CA VAL A 150 -2.77 -23.59 -6.00
C VAL A 150 -1.64 -22.90 -5.25
N THR A 151 -0.79 -22.20 -5.97
CA THR A 151 0.33 -21.44 -5.39
C THR A 151 0.34 -20.01 -5.91
N ALA A 152 0.76 -19.07 -5.08
CA ALA A 152 0.96 -17.69 -5.48
C ALA A 152 2.02 -17.02 -4.60
N ASP A 153 2.67 -15.98 -5.13
CA ASP A 153 3.56 -15.12 -4.36
C ASP A 153 2.78 -13.89 -3.90
N ALA A 154 2.79 -13.60 -2.61
CA ALA A 154 2.14 -12.45 -2.02
C ALA A 154 3.17 -11.47 -1.46
N LEU A 155 2.95 -10.18 -1.70
CA LEU A 155 3.77 -9.08 -1.21
C LEU A 155 2.86 -7.96 -0.72
N VAL A 156 3.10 -7.50 0.50
CA VAL A 156 2.45 -6.33 1.08
C VAL A 156 3.53 -5.36 1.56
N GLN A 157 3.29 -4.07 1.33
CA GLN A 157 4.15 -2.97 1.78
C GLN A 157 3.26 -1.86 2.33
N ALA A 158 3.69 -1.24 3.43
CA ALA A 158 3.11 0.00 3.90
C ALA A 158 4.18 0.90 4.47
N ALA A 159 4.07 2.18 4.16
CA ALA A 159 4.91 3.22 4.71
C ALA A 159 4.05 4.37 5.19
N ALA A 160 4.41 4.89 6.35
CA ALA A 160 3.86 6.11 6.90
C ALA A 160 5.04 6.97 7.35
N SER A 161 5.00 8.27 7.02
CA SER A 161 5.98 9.24 7.47
C SER A 161 5.31 10.52 7.91
N ASN A 162 5.81 11.11 8.99
CA ASN A 162 5.35 12.41 9.48
C ASN A 162 6.53 13.35 9.67
N GLY A 163 6.56 14.38 8.84
CA GLY A 163 7.60 15.38 8.90
C GLY A 163 7.33 16.60 9.78
N GLN A 164 6.16 16.71 10.39
CA GLN A 164 5.79 17.89 11.16
C GLN A 164 5.93 17.64 12.65
N ALA A 165 6.54 18.58 13.38
CA ALA A 165 6.49 18.59 14.83
C ALA A 165 5.07 18.94 15.31
N CYS A 166 4.54 18.15 16.23
CA CYS A 166 3.33 18.44 16.97
C CYS A 166 3.59 19.60 17.95
N GLY A 167 2.78 20.67 17.84
CA GLY A 167 2.87 21.81 18.76
C GLY A 167 2.45 21.50 20.21
N ASN A 168 1.76 20.39 20.46
CA ASN A 168 1.32 19.98 21.80
C ASN A 168 1.20 18.44 21.89
N TYR A 169 1.73 17.86 22.97
CA TYR A 169 1.66 16.43 23.27
C TYR A 169 0.24 15.87 23.27
N TYR A 170 -0.74 16.59 23.83
CA TYR A 170 -2.13 16.11 23.94
C TYR A 170 -2.83 15.90 22.60
N TYR A 171 -2.32 16.50 21.52
CA TYR A 171 -2.89 16.41 20.17
C TYR A 171 -1.96 15.67 19.20
N CYS A 172 -0.89 15.03 19.69
CA CYS A 172 0.08 14.30 18.88
C CYS A 172 -0.31 12.81 18.74
N GLY A 173 -1.49 12.55 18.15
CA GLY A 173 -1.91 11.21 17.75
C GLY A 173 -1.11 10.70 16.55
N SER A 174 -1.13 9.39 16.30
CA SER A 174 -0.59 8.79 15.07
C SER A 174 -1.43 9.25 13.88
N THR A 175 -1.01 10.34 13.26
CA THR A 175 -1.74 11.09 12.23
C THR A 175 -1.62 10.49 10.83
N GLU A 176 -0.65 9.61 10.60
CA GLU A 176 -0.38 8.99 9.31
C GLU A 176 -0.40 7.49 9.48
N GLN A 177 -1.26 6.83 8.71
CA GLN A 177 -1.40 5.38 8.76
C GLN A 177 -1.54 4.83 7.35
N ALA A 178 -0.92 3.70 7.12
CA ALA A 178 -1.05 2.93 5.90
C ALA A 178 -1.10 1.45 6.25
N SER A 179 -2.02 0.72 5.62
CA SER A 179 -2.18 -0.71 5.80
C SER A 179 -2.33 -1.40 4.46
N ALA A 180 -1.81 -2.61 4.39
CA ALA A 180 -1.89 -3.47 3.22
C ALA A 180 -2.20 -4.89 3.67
N SER A 181 -3.03 -5.58 2.91
CA SER A 181 -3.31 -6.99 3.15
C SER A 181 -3.48 -7.79 1.86
N ALA A 182 -3.12 -9.06 1.91
CA ALA A 182 -3.29 -10.03 0.86
C ALA A 182 -3.76 -11.35 1.48
N PHE A 183 -4.71 -12.03 0.85
CA PHE A 183 -5.19 -13.32 1.34
C PHE A 183 -5.54 -14.29 0.21
N MET A 184 -5.51 -15.58 0.55
CA MET A 184 -5.98 -16.68 -0.28
C MET A 184 -6.60 -17.76 0.61
N ASN A 185 -7.90 -18.02 0.41
CA ASN A 185 -8.60 -19.07 1.12
C ASN A 185 -9.16 -20.12 0.16
N LEU A 186 -9.11 -21.37 0.61
CA LEU A 186 -9.72 -22.51 -0.02
C LEU A 186 -10.47 -23.30 1.05
N SER A 187 -11.69 -23.72 0.78
CA SER A 187 -12.42 -24.66 1.62
C SER A 187 -13.26 -25.61 0.78
N TYR A 188 -13.29 -26.88 1.17
CA TYR A 188 -14.08 -27.90 0.48
C TYR A 188 -14.49 -29.01 1.44
N SER A 189 -15.56 -29.71 1.07
CA SER A 189 -16.03 -30.90 1.75
C SER A 189 -16.49 -31.89 0.69
N VAL A 190 -15.71 -32.94 0.48
CA VAL A 190 -16.01 -34.05 -0.43
C VAL A 190 -16.78 -35.11 0.33
N ALA A 191 -17.94 -35.53 -0.17
CA ALA A 191 -18.61 -36.74 0.30
C ALA A 191 -18.14 -37.93 -0.55
N GLY A 192 -17.64 -38.98 0.11
CA GLY A 192 -17.25 -40.24 -0.53
C GLY A 192 -18.01 -41.43 0.06
N GLN A 193 -17.93 -42.58 -0.61
CA GLN A 193 -18.60 -43.82 -0.19
C GLN A 193 -18.14 -44.33 1.19
N ALA A 194 -16.94 -43.93 1.64
CA ALA A 194 -16.35 -44.32 2.92
C ALA A 194 -16.38 -43.20 3.99
N GLY A 195 -17.02 -42.06 3.73
CA GLY A 195 -17.06 -40.90 4.63
C GLY A 195 -16.82 -39.56 3.92
N SER A 196 -16.82 -38.46 4.65
CA SER A 196 -16.50 -37.13 4.10
C SER A 196 -15.03 -36.75 4.32
N THR A 197 -14.40 -36.20 3.28
CA THR A 197 -13.06 -35.60 3.37
C THR A 197 -13.19 -34.10 3.15
N SER A 198 -12.89 -33.32 4.18
CA SER A 198 -12.87 -31.86 4.09
C SER A 198 -11.46 -31.32 4.25
N GLY A 199 -11.21 -30.17 3.63
CA GLY A 199 -9.95 -29.45 3.73
C GLY A 199 -10.19 -27.96 3.72
N SER A 200 -9.38 -27.23 4.48
CA SER A 200 -9.34 -25.77 4.43
C SER A 200 -7.91 -25.26 4.49
N SER A 201 -7.63 -24.20 3.74
CA SER A 201 -6.38 -23.45 3.83
C SER A 201 -6.71 -21.97 3.87
N THR A 202 -6.14 -21.26 4.83
CA THR A 202 -6.27 -19.81 5.00
C THR A 202 -4.88 -19.23 4.99
N ASN A 203 -4.54 -18.46 3.95
CA ASN A 203 -3.28 -17.74 3.86
C ASN A 203 -3.59 -16.25 3.95
N ASN A 204 -2.87 -15.53 4.82
CA ASN A 204 -3.05 -14.10 5.01
C ASN A 204 -1.70 -13.44 5.29
N LEU A 205 -1.47 -12.28 4.66
CA LEU A 205 -0.42 -11.34 5.00
C LEU A 205 -1.06 -10.00 5.25
N SER A 206 -0.73 -9.37 6.37
CA SER A 206 -1.18 -8.03 6.66
C SER A 206 -0.12 -7.27 7.44
N LEU A 207 -0.05 -5.97 7.17
CA LEU A 207 0.81 -5.06 7.91
C LEU A 207 0.15 -3.70 8.03
N SER A 208 0.61 -2.94 9.02
CA SER A 208 0.16 -1.58 9.28
C SER A 208 1.37 -0.76 9.70
N ALA A 209 1.65 0.29 8.95
CA ALA A 209 2.65 1.29 9.28
C ALA A 209 1.94 2.53 9.82
N ALA A 210 2.48 3.09 10.89
CA ALA A 210 2.02 4.33 11.48
C ALA A 210 3.20 5.28 11.70
N ALA A 211 2.96 6.56 11.48
CA ALA A 211 3.91 7.60 11.80
C ALA A 211 3.31 8.65 12.72
N ARG A 212 4.22 9.36 13.39
CA ARG A 212 3.91 10.43 14.34
C ARG A 212 4.99 11.49 14.28
N GLY A 213 4.57 12.74 14.34
CA GLY A 213 5.44 13.89 14.49
C GLY A 213 6.26 13.89 15.78
N GLU A 214 7.30 14.71 15.80
CA GLU A 214 8.05 15.05 17.02
C GLU A 214 7.15 15.83 17.97
N TYR A 215 7.27 15.65 19.28
CA TYR A 215 6.58 16.53 20.24
C TYR A 215 7.44 16.78 21.48
N THR A 216 7.14 17.87 22.18
CA THR A 216 7.74 18.18 23.47
C THR A 216 6.66 18.27 24.53
N TYR A 217 6.93 17.72 25.72
CA TYR A 217 6.07 17.87 26.89
C TYR A 217 6.86 18.30 28.11
N GLN A 218 6.17 18.95 29.04
CA GLN A 218 6.73 19.34 30.32
C GLN A 218 6.55 18.22 31.33
N SER A 219 7.65 17.79 31.94
CA SER A 219 7.66 16.88 33.07
C SER A 219 8.09 17.63 34.32
N TYR A 220 7.39 17.41 35.43
CA TYR A 220 7.74 18.00 36.70
C TYR A 220 9.06 17.42 37.22
N ARG A 221 10.05 18.28 37.46
CA ARG A 221 11.41 17.89 37.87
C ARG A 221 11.67 18.10 39.36
N GLY A 222 10.91 18.96 40.02
CA GLY A 222 11.10 19.29 41.43
C GLY A 222 10.70 20.73 41.75
N TYR A 223 11.09 21.22 42.92
CA TYR A 223 10.94 22.62 43.32
C TYR A 223 12.29 23.33 43.36
N ASP A 224 12.31 24.60 42.96
CA ASP A 224 13.43 25.49 43.22
C ASP A 224 13.32 26.06 44.64
N TRP A 225 14.32 25.79 45.47
CA TRP A 225 14.42 26.26 46.85
C TRP A 225 15.43 27.39 47.02
N SER A 226 15.99 27.91 45.93
CA SER A 226 17.01 28.95 45.96
C SER A 226 16.46 30.37 46.15
N GLN A 227 15.14 30.56 46.04
CA GLN A 227 14.48 31.84 46.28
C GLN A 227 13.88 31.90 47.71
N PRO A 228 14.05 33.02 48.44
CA PRO A 228 13.60 33.15 49.84
C PRO A 228 12.09 33.36 50.02
N ASP A 229 11.30 33.34 48.93
CA ASP A 229 9.85 33.44 48.99
C ASP A 229 9.21 32.16 49.53
N TRP A 230 8.16 32.30 50.35
CA TRP A 230 7.45 31.19 51.01
C TRP A 230 6.65 30.29 50.04
N TYR A 231 6.82 30.51 48.73
CA TYR A 231 6.14 29.82 47.64
C TYR A 231 7.18 29.03 46.83
N ASN A 232 7.11 27.70 46.92
CA ASN A 232 7.98 26.83 46.14
C ASN A 232 7.65 26.94 44.66
N HIS A 233 8.62 27.31 43.83
CA HIS A 233 8.44 27.39 42.38
C HIS A 233 8.63 26.01 41.75
N PRO A 234 7.60 25.40 41.13
CA PRO A 234 7.75 24.12 40.45
C PRO A 234 8.66 24.30 39.22
N ILE A 235 9.69 23.47 39.14
CA ILE A 235 10.59 23.36 38.00
C ILE A 235 10.03 22.31 37.06
N TYR A 236 9.86 22.68 35.81
CA TYR A 236 9.51 21.77 34.73
C TYR A 236 10.71 21.59 33.79
N GLU A 237 10.86 20.39 33.26
CA GLU A 237 11.80 20.07 32.20
C GLU A 237 11.04 19.73 30.92
N ASN A 238 11.53 20.25 29.80
CA ASN A 238 11.00 19.92 28.49
C ASN A 238 11.66 18.62 28.00
N ILE A 239 10.86 17.57 27.83
CA ILE A 239 11.29 16.30 27.25
C ILE A 239 10.80 16.26 25.80
N THR A 240 11.73 16.16 24.85
CA THR A 240 11.42 16.03 23.42
C THR A 240 11.42 14.57 23.01
N VAL A 241 10.30 14.12 22.44
CA VAL A 241 10.15 12.79 21.87
C VAL A 241 10.30 12.89 20.36
N PRO A 242 11.27 12.19 19.76
CA PRO A 242 11.55 12.30 18.33
C PRO A 242 10.37 11.78 17.49
N LYS A 243 10.32 12.25 16.24
CA LYS A 243 9.39 11.72 15.24
C LYS A 243 9.62 10.22 14.99
N SER A 244 8.56 9.53 14.56
CA SER A 244 8.62 8.14 14.13
C SER A 244 8.10 8.00 12.71
N ASP A 245 8.94 7.50 11.82
CA ASP A 245 8.59 7.09 10.46
C ASP A 245 8.67 5.55 10.39
N GLN A 246 7.73 4.92 9.68
CA GLN A 246 7.70 3.46 9.53
C GLN A 246 7.60 3.07 8.06
N THR A 247 8.41 2.09 7.68
CA THR A 247 8.30 1.41 6.38
C THR A 247 8.41 -0.08 6.65
N LEU A 248 7.37 -0.80 6.32
CA LEU A 248 7.23 -2.23 6.56
C LEU A 248 6.98 -2.94 5.24
N GLU A 249 7.60 -4.09 5.09
CA GLU A 249 7.42 -4.98 3.94
C GLU A 249 7.34 -6.40 4.45
N GLN A 250 6.42 -7.17 3.87
CA GLN A 250 6.33 -8.60 4.11
C GLN A 250 5.95 -9.32 2.82
N SER A 251 6.69 -10.39 2.54
CA SER A 251 6.41 -11.29 1.43
C SER A 251 6.22 -12.72 1.92
N GLY A 252 5.42 -13.50 1.22
CA GLY A 252 5.21 -14.91 1.52
C GLY A 252 4.66 -15.67 0.32
N LYS A 253 4.73 -17.00 0.39
CA LYS A 253 4.10 -17.87 -0.60
C LYS A 253 2.78 -18.36 -0.05
N PHE A 254 1.72 -18.20 -0.84
CA PHE A 254 0.41 -18.76 -0.56
C PHE A 254 0.31 -20.14 -1.18
N TYR A 255 -0.26 -21.07 -0.41
CA TYR A 255 -0.40 -22.47 -0.81
C TYR A 255 -1.78 -23.00 -0.39
N ALA A 256 -2.46 -23.66 -1.32
CA ALA A 256 -3.73 -24.34 -1.08
C ALA A 256 -3.79 -25.66 -1.86
N VAL A 257 -4.41 -26.67 -1.26
CA VAL A 257 -4.59 -28.00 -1.88
C VAL A 257 -6.05 -28.36 -1.85
N PHE A 258 -6.61 -28.69 -3.01
CA PHE A 258 -7.93 -29.27 -3.16
C PHE A 258 -7.77 -30.71 -3.64
N THR A 259 -8.17 -31.67 -2.81
CA THR A 259 -8.12 -33.09 -3.14
C THR A 259 -9.52 -33.65 -3.35
N ASN A 260 -9.72 -34.35 -4.47
CA ASN A 260 -10.93 -35.11 -4.76
C ASN A 260 -10.58 -36.60 -4.92
N ILE A 261 -10.96 -37.41 -3.93
CA ILE A 261 -10.80 -38.88 -3.96
C ILE A 261 -12.09 -39.61 -4.36
N SER A 262 -13.14 -38.87 -4.75
CA SER A 262 -14.42 -39.45 -5.12
C SER A 262 -14.50 -39.74 -6.62
N ASP A 263 -15.46 -40.57 -7.01
CA ASP A 263 -15.74 -40.93 -8.41
C ASP A 263 -16.49 -39.85 -9.19
N THR A 264 -16.81 -38.71 -8.55
CA THR A 264 -17.53 -37.60 -9.16
C THR A 264 -16.77 -36.30 -9.03
N GLU A 265 -17.14 -35.31 -9.82
CA GLU A 265 -16.64 -33.94 -9.63
C GLU A 265 -16.99 -33.40 -8.25
N GLN A 266 -16.09 -32.59 -7.71
CA GLN A 266 -16.28 -31.93 -6.42
C GLN A 266 -16.08 -30.43 -6.54
N LEU A 267 -16.70 -29.71 -5.62
CA LEU A 267 -16.73 -28.26 -5.58
C LEU A 267 -15.98 -27.74 -4.36
N ALA A 268 -15.20 -26.68 -4.56
CA ALA A 268 -14.50 -25.96 -3.49
C ALA A 268 -14.82 -24.47 -3.56
N ASN A 269 -14.85 -23.83 -2.40
CA ASN A 269 -14.88 -22.38 -2.29
C ASN A 269 -13.44 -21.87 -2.26
N PHE A 270 -13.04 -21.18 -3.32
CA PHE A 270 -11.77 -20.49 -3.42
C PHE A 270 -12.00 -18.98 -3.52
N ASN A 271 -11.25 -18.22 -2.73
CA ASN A 271 -11.18 -16.78 -2.86
C ASN A 271 -9.76 -16.26 -2.63
N LEU A 272 -9.47 -15.13 -3.25
CA LEU A 272 -8.26 -14.37 -3.03
C LEU A 272 -8.58 -12.88 -3.09
N GLY A 273 -7.75 -12.09 -2.44
CA GLY A 273 -7.91 -10.65 -2.49
C GLY A 273 -6.70 -9.90 -1.98
N VAL A 274 -6.65 -8.64 -2.38
CA VAL A 274 -5.67 -7.65 -1.94
C VAL A 274 -6.41 -6.37 -1.57
N SER A 275 -5.95 -5.68 -0.54
CA SER A 275 -6.49 -4.40 -0.14
C SER A 275 -5.44 -3.49 0.45
N VAL A 276 -5.66 -2.20 0.29
CA VAL A 276 -4.85 -1.13 0.88
C VAL A 276 -5.77 -0.05 1.43
N ASN A 277 -5.32 0.61 2.49
CA ASN A 277 -5.96 1.81 3.02
C ASN A 277 -4.90 2.69 3.66
N GLY A 278 -5.05 4.00 3.54
CA GLY A 278 -4.20 4.91 4.26
C GLY A 278 -4.73 6.34 4.31
N SER A 279 -4.17 7.10 5.23
CA SER A 279 -4.50 8.51 5.42
C SER A 279 -3.28 9.29 5.86
N ALA A 280 -3.21 10.54 5.43
CA ALA A 280 -2.29 11.53 5.93
C ALA A 280 -3.10 12.71 6.45
N SER A 281 -3.02 12.99 7.75
CA SER A 281 -3.84 14.02 8.38
C SER A 281 -3.06 15.28 8.73
N THR A 282 -1.73 15.21 8.84
CA THR A 282 -0.95 16.38 9.25
C THR A 282 -0.77 17.38 8.11
N GLY A 283 -1.04 18.65 8.45
CA GLY A 283 -0.81 19.86 7.66
C GLY A 283 0.54 19.90 6.93
N LEU A 284 0.60 20.61 5.82
CA LEU A 284 1.84 21.31 5.51
C LEU A 284 2.01 22.40 6.57
N LEU A 285 3.19 22.50 7.20
CA LEU A 285 3.63 23.81 7.65
C LEU A 285 3.64 24.67 6.39
N ARG A 286 2.62 25.51 6.20
CA ARG A 286 2.85 26.81 5.58
C ARG A 286 4.00 27.37 6.41
N ALA A 287 5.23 27.25 5.92
CA ALA A 287 6.33 28.10 6.34
C ALA A 287 5.69 29.48 6.50
N ALA A 288 5.68 29.99 7.73
CA ALA A 288 4.96 31.19 8.09
C ALA A 288 5.10 32.15 6.91
N VAL A 289 3.97 32.48 6.28
CA VAL A 289 3.94 33.53 5.27
C VAL A 289 4.30 34.78 6.07
N LEU A 290 5.61 35.01 6.23
CA LEU A 290 6.13 36.34 6.38
C LEU A 290 5.48 37.11 5.23
N PRO A 291 4.86 38.26 5.50
CA PRO A 291 4.17 39.04 4.48
C PRO A 291 5.10 39.10 3.28
N SER A 292 4.60 38.64 2.13
CA SER A 292 5.36 38.51 0.90
C SER A 292 6.26 39.73 0.74
N ALA A 293 7.57 39.55 0.96
CA ALA A 293 8.50 40.49 0.38
C ALA A 293 8.21 40.42 -1.11
N VAL A 294 7.78 41.56 -1.65
CA VAL A 294 7.56 41.77 -3.08
C VAL A 294 8.68 41.04 -3.83
N PRO A 295 8.38 40.14 -4.78
CA PRO A 295 9.42 39.44 -5.49
C PRO A 295 10.23 40.48 -6.26
N GLU A 296 11.39 40.84 -5.75
CA GLU A 296 12.43 41.42 -6.58
C GLU A 296 12.83 40.32 -7.54
N ALA A 297 12.24 40.37 -8.73
CA ALA A 297 12.77 39.70 -9.90
C ALA A 297 14.24 40.12 -9.96
N ASN A 298 15.19 39.23 -9.59
CA ASN A 298 16.58 39.27 -10.04
C ASN A 298 17.55 38.24 -9.41
N GLY A 299 17.20 37.41 -8.43
CA GLY A 299 18.18 36.42 -7.89
C GLY A 299 18.51 35.27 -8.86
N LEU A 300 17.47 34.52 -9.25
CA LEU A 300 17.61 33.35 -10.13
C LEU A 300 17.88 33.74 -11.59
N ALA A 301 17.36 34.88 -12.03
CA ALA A 301 17.63 35.41 -13.36
C ALA A 301 19.10 35.85 -13.51
N LEU A 302 19.68 36.54 -12.51
CA LEU A 302 21.12 36.87 -12.54
C LEU A 302 22.01 35.63 -12.38
N ALA A 303 21.59 34.63 -11.60
CA ALA A 303 22.33 33.37 -11.49
C ALA A 303 22.36 32.59 -12.82
N ALA A 304 21.23 32.55 -13.54
CA ALA A 304 21.14 31.93 -14.87
C ALA A 304 21.94 32.70 -15.93
N VAL A 305 21.91 34.04 -15.91
CA VAL A 305 22.70 34.89 -16.81
C VAL A 305 24.21 34.78 -16.51
N GLY A 306 24.60 34.67 -15.23
CA GLY A 306 25.98 34.43 -14.82
C GLY A 306 26.53 33.09 -15.30
N LEU A 307 25.71 32.03 -15.25
CA LEU A 307 26.09 30.70 -15.75
C LEU A 307 26.16 30.65 -17.29
N MET A 308 25.26 31.34 -17.99
CA MET A 308 25.29 31.41 -19.46
C MET A 308 26.50 32.19 -19.99
N THR A 309 26.88 33.29 -19.33
CA THR A 309 28.07 34.07 -19.71
C THR A 309 29.38 33.32 -19.44
N ALA A 310 29.49 32.61 -18.31
CA ALA A 310 30.63 31.75 -18.02
C ALA A 310 30.76 30.58 -19.02
N GLY A 311 29.65 29.97 -19.43
CA GLY A 311 29.61 28.90 -20.43
C GLY A 311 30.07 29.35 -21.82
N LEU A 312 29.69 30.57 -22.24
CA LEU A 312 30.11 31.15 -23.52
C LEU A 312 31.61 31.51 -23.54
N MET A 313 32.17 31.97 -22.42
CA MET A 313 33.62 32.24 -22.31
C MET A 313 34.46 30.95 -22.33
N MET A 314 33.99 29.86 -21.71
CA MET A 314 34.67 28.56 -21.79
C MET A 314 34.63 27.94 -23.19
N ARG A 315 33.55 28.17 -23.97
CA ARG A 315 33.45 27.67 -25.36
C ARG A 315 34.42 28.39 -26.30
N ARG A 316 34.65 29.70 -26.10
CA ARG A 316 35.63 30.49 -26.90
C ARG A 316 37.09 30.08 -26.66
N ARG A 317 37.44 29.57 -25.49
CA ARG A 317 38.81 29.09 -25.18
C ARG A 317 39.14 27.68 -25.72
N ARG A 318 38.15 26.94 -26.25
CA ARG A 318 38.35 25.60 -26.83
C ARG A 318 38.38 25.57 -28.36
N GLN A 319 38.15 26.72 -29.01
CA GLN A 319 38.15 26.85 -30.49
C GLN A 319 39.23 27.82 -31.00
N GLY A 320 40.22 28.15 -30.18
CA GLY A 320 41.43 28.88 -30.57
C GLY A 320 42.65 27.99 -30.41
#